data_AF-A0A426U4T4-F1
#
_entry.id   AF-A0A426U4T4-F1
#
_cell.length_a   1.000
_cell.length_b   1.000
_cell.length_c   1.000
_cell.angle_alpha   90.00
_cell.angle_beta   90.00
_cell.angle_gamma   90.00
#
_symmetry.space_group_name_H-M   'P 1'
#
loop_
_entity.id
_entity.type
_entity.pdbx_description
1 polymer ?
#
loop_
_entity_poly.entity_id
_entity_poly.type
_entity_poly.pdbx_seq_one_letter_code
_entity_poly.pdbx_strand_id
1 'polypeptide(L)'
;MPITQRNVTLLMLVIFNTGILGVTGIFWMTNARTLLPIAVVGSFLLIALLFAYWHGWEPARFLASAFLAIVIAGTINDPLLTFSVGTTPLLAVSAAALIATPLWAVGSTLIVAMALLVRMAAPDADFFVADFVIYLLNSSAIVLTRVVAETATQHAEAQATAAEHARAQSEIQAAELAQRSAELQTQNEQQAQLLDLVATLETPAVDMADGVLLAPIVGHLDTRRASQLTARLLQDVSERRTRLVILDIAGVNNVDTAVAQAILHTVQAVHLLGCDVIVTGISAAVATTMTHLGIDLSGITTARTPQEALGQEIGSRK
;
A
#
# COMPACT_ATOMS: atom_id res chain seq x y z
N MET A 1 8.43 -5.74 -31.42
CA MET A 1 8.19 -7.11 -30.89
C MET A 1 9.31 -7.43 -29.92
N PRO A 2 9.02 -7.92 -28.70
CA PRO A 2 10.07 -8.35 -27.78
C PRO A 2 10.83 -9.54 -28.40
N ILE A 3 12.16 -9.45 -28.43
CA ILE A 3 13.01 -10.53 -28.92
C ILE A 3 12.97 -11.65 -27.86
N THR A 4 12.29 -12.75 -28.14
CA THR A 4 12.20 -13.90 -27.23
C THR A 4 13.47 -14.74 -27.28
N GLN A 5 13.80 -15.44 -26.20
CA GLN A 5 14.95 -16.35 -26.12
C GLN A 5 14.94 -17.41 -27.24
N ARG A 6 13.76 -17.87 -27.64
CA ARG A 6 13.56 -18.80 -28.77
C ARG A 6 13.94 -18.17 -30.11
N ASN A 7 13.60 -16.90 -30.33
CA ASN A 7 13.95 -16.18 -31.56
C ASN A 7 15.46 -15.94 -31.65
N VAL A 8 16.12 -15.59 -30.53
CA VAL A 8 17.59 -15.46 -30.46
C VAL A 8 18.26 -16.80 -30.78
N THR A 9 17.75 -17.88 -30.19
CA THR A 9 18.32 -19.22 -30.39
C THR A 9 18.18 -19.70 -31.84
N LEU A 10 17.01 -19.48 -32.46
CA LEU A 10 16.80 -19.79 -33.88
C LEU A 10 17.73 -18.99 -34.78
N LEU A 11 17.81 -17.66 -34.56
CA LEU A 11 18.70 -16.79 -35.33
C LEU A 11 20.16 -17.26 -35.23
N MET A 12 20.61 -17.64 -34.04
CA MET A 12 21.97 -18.09 -33.81
C MET A 12 22.26 -19.44 -34.44
N LEU A 13 21.33 -20.39 -34.37
CA LEU A 13 21.47 -21.66 -35.10
C LEU A 13 21.51 -21.44 -36.62
N VAL A 14 20.75 -20.48 -37.16
CA VAL A 14 20.84 -20.11 -38.59
C VAL A 14 22.20 -19.50 -38.93
N ILE A 15 22.70 -18.59 -38.09
CA ILE A 15 24.04 -17.98 -38.27
C ILE A 15 25.13 -19.05 -38.26
N PHE A 16 25.09 -19.98 -37.30
CA PHE A 16 26.07 -21.07 -37.23
C PHE A 16 26.00 -22.01 -38.44
N ASN A 17 24.80 -22.40 -38.87
CA ASN A 17 24.63 -23.21 -40.07
C ASN A 17 25.17 -22.49 -41.32
N THR A 18 24.89 -21.19 -41.45
CA THR A 18 25.39 -20.39 -42.58
C THR A 18 26.92 -20.28 -42.56
N GLY A 19 27.51 -20.08 -41.38
CA GLY A 19 28.97 -20.04 -41.20
C GLY A 19 29.65 -21.35 -41.56
N ILE A 20 29.12 -22.48 -41.10
CA ILE A 20 29.69 -23.82 -41.38
C ILE A 20 29.55 -24.18 -42.86
N LEU A 21 28.44 -23.82 -43.51
CA LEU A 21 28.29 -23.98 -44.96
C LEU A 21 29.34 -23.16 -45.73
N GLY A 22 29.61 -21.92 -45.30
CA GLY A 22 30.68 -21.09 -45.86
C GLY A 22 32.06 -21.73 -45.71
N VAL A 23 32.40 -22.23 -44.51
CA VAL A 23 33.66 -22.94 -44.24
C VAL A 23 33.77 -24.22 -45.08
N THR A 24 32.68 -24.96 -45.23
CA THR A 24 32.61 -26.16 -46.08
C THR A 24 32.91 -25.82 -47.55
N GLY A 25 32.39 -24.70 -48.05
CA GLY A 25 32.70 -24.20 -49.38
C GLY A 25 34.17 -23.85 -49.56
N ILE A 26 34.80 -23.25 -48.54
CA ILE A 26 36.25 -22.97 -48.55
C ILE A 26 37.05 -24.27 -48.61
N PHE A 27 36.72 -25.27 -47.79
CA PHE A 27 37.40 -26.58 -47.83
C PHE A 27 37.27 -27.30 -49.17
N TRP A 28 36.14 -27.12 -49.84
CA TRP A 28 35.96 -27.65 -51.19
C TRP A 28 36.87 -26.95 -52.20
N MET A 29 37.00 -25.63 -52.13
CA MET A 29 37.90 -24.85 -53.00
C MET A 29 39.38 -25.12 -52.73
N THR A 30 39.78 -25.31 -51.47
CA THR A 30 41.17 -25.59 -51.07
C THR A 30 41.54 -27.07 -51.16
N ASN A 31 40.61 -27.94 -51.59
CA ASN A 31 40.80 -29.38 -51.71
C ASN A 31 41.22 -30.06 -50.38
N ALA A 32 40.67 -29.58 -49.26
CA ALA A 32 40.93 -30.11 -47.92
C ALA A 32 40.20 -31.46 -47.70
N ARG A 33 40.77 -32.53 -48.24
CA ARG A 33 40.15 -33.88 -48.30
C ARG A 33 39.83 -34.48 -46.92
N THR A 34 40.54 -34.07 -45.88
CA THR A 34 40.38 -34.53 -44.48
C THR A 34 39.22 -33.84 -43.76
N LEU A 35 39.04 -32.54 -43.99
CA LEU A 35 38.05 -31.71 -43.29
C LEU A 35 36.70 -31.66 -43.98
N LEU A 36 36.67 -31.79 -45.31
CA LEU A 36 35.45 -31.70 -46.09
C LEU A 36 34.35 -32.67 -45.62
N PRO A 37 34.61 -33.97 -45.34
CA PRO A 37 33.59 -34.88 -44.84
C PRO A 37 33.04 -34.47 -43.46
N ILE A 38 33.93 -34.01 -42.56
CA ILE A 38 33.57 -33.59 -41.19
C ILE A 38 32.66 -32.35 -41.26
N ALA A 39 33.00 -31.37 -42.10
CA ALA A 39 32.24 -30.14 -42.27
C ALA A 39 30.88 -30.38 -42.97
N VAL A 40 30.81 -31.27 -43.96
CA VAL A 40 29.56 -31.67 -44.61
C VAL A 40 28.63 -32.39 -43.63
N VAL A 41 29.13 -33.41 -42.92
CA VAL A 41 28.34 -34.13 -41.92
C VAL A 41 27.88 -33.19 -40.81
N GLY A 42 28.74 -32.27 -40.37
CA GLY A 42 28.38 -31.29 -39.36
C GLY A 42 27.34 -30.27 -39.81
N SER A 43 27.38 -29.85 -41.08
CA SER A 43 26.34 -29.00 -41.68
C SER A 43 24.98 -29.71 -41.66
N PHE A 44 24.91 -30.96 -42.12
CA PHE A 44 23.66 -31.73 -42.13
C PHE A 44 23.10 -31.95 -40.72
N LEU A 45 23.97 -32.25 -39.76
CA LEU A 45 23.55 -32.50 -38.38
C LEU A 45 23.04 -31.23 -37.70
N LEU A 46 23.69 -30.07 -37.89
CA LEU A 46 23.22 -28.81 -37.34
C LEU A 46 21.95 -28.28 -38.04
N ILE A 47 21.76 -28.58 -39.33
CA ILE A 47 20.49 -28.32 -40.03
C ILE A 47 19.38 -29.19 -39.45
N ALA A 48 19.64 -30.47 -39.19
CA ALA A 48 18.68 -31.37 -38.55
C ALA A 48 18.31 -30.89 -37.13
N LEU A 49 19.28 -30.44 -36.34
CA LEU A 49 19.04 -29.88 -35.02
C LEU A 49 18.29 -28.54 -35.07
N LEU A 50 18.61 -27.66 -36.05
CA LEU A 50 17.85 -26.43 -36.29
C LEU A 50 16.38 -26.76 -36.61
N PHE A 51 16.14 -27.73 -37.50
CA PHE A 51 14.79 -28.16 -37.86
C PHE A 51 14.05 -28.73 -36.65
N ALA A 52 14.72 -29.56 -35.83
CA ALA A 52 14.14 -30.11 -34.61
C ALA A 52 13.81 -29.01 -33.58
N TYR A 53 14.69 -28.02 -33.39
CA TYR A 53 14.43 -26.88 -32.52
C TYR A 53 13.24 -26.03 -33.03
N TRP A 54 13.16 -25.84 -34.35
CA TRP A 54 12.06 -25.13 -34.97
C TRP A 54 10.70 -25.81 -34.69
N HIS A 55 10.67 -27.15 -34.72
CA HIS A 55 9.52 -27.98 -34.38
C HIS A 55 9.23 -28.09 -32.86
N GLY A 56 9.98 -27.36 -32.03
CA GLY A 56 9.75 -27.28 -30.59
C GLY A 56 10.56 -28.26 -29.75
N TRP A 57 11.50 -29.01 -30.35
CA TRP A 57 12.39 -29.88 -29.59
C TRP A 57 13.50 -29.09 -28.90
N GLU A 58 13.21 -28.57 -27.71
CA GLU A 58 14.13 -27.79 -26.87
C GLU A 58 15.53 -28.41 -26.67
N PRO A 59 15.68 -29.74 -26.47
CA PRO A 59 17.00 -30.36 -26.31
C PRO A 59 17.96 -30.15 -27.48
N ALA A 60 17.45 -29.84 -28.68
CA ALA A 60 18.24 -29.60 -29.87
C ALA A 60 19.32 -28.53 -29.67
N ARG A 61 19.02 -27.49 -28.88
CA ARG A 61 19.93 -26.36 -28.68
C ARG A 61 21.16 -26.74 -27.85
N PHE A 62 20.99 -27.63 -26.87
CA PHE A 62 22.10 -28.16 -26.06
C PHE A 62 22.96 -29.12 -26.89
N LEU A 63 22.32 -30.01 -27.65
CA LEU A 63 23.00 -30.92 -28.56
C LEU A 63 23.79 -30.18 -29.64
N ALA A 64 23.26 -29.08 -30.18
CA ALA A 64 23.96 -28.25 -31.15
C ALA A 64 25.23 -27.63 -30.56
N SER A 65 25.16 -27.14 -29.32
CA SER A 65 26.33 -26.58 -28.63
C SER A 65 27.42 -27.63 -28.35
N ALA A 66 27.01 -28.81 -27.86
CA ALA A 66 27.91 -29.94 -27.61
C ALA A 66 28.57 -30.42 -28.90
N PHE A 67 27.78 -30.56 -29.96
CA PHE A 67 28.25 -30.97 -31.27
C PHE A 67 29.27 -29.99 -31.84
N LEU A 68 28.99 -28.69 -31.77
CA LEU A 68 29.90 -27.65 -32.24
C LEU A 68 31.24 -27.71 -31.48
N ALA A 69 31.23 -27.93 -30.17
CA ALA A 69 32.43 -28.10 -29.37
C ALA A 69 33.25 -29.32 -29.80
N ILE A 70 32.59 -30.46 -30.07
CA ILE A 70 33.24 -31.70 -30.52
C ILE A 70 33.82 -31.55 -31.93
N VAL A 71 33.08 -30.93 -32.86
CA VAL A 71 33.57 -30.69 -34.22
C VAL A 71 34.80 -29.78 -34.18
N ILE A 72 34.72 -28.67 -33.45
CA ILE A 72 35.86 -27.76 -33.29
C ILE A 72 37.04 -28.52 -32.68
N ALA A 73 36.83 -29.30 -31.61
CA ALA A 73 37.86 -30.14 -31.00
C ALA A 73 38.52 -31.11 -31.99
N GLY A 74 37.75 -31.78 -32.84
CA GLY A 74 38.25 -32.72 -33.85
C GLY A 74 39.00 -32.06 -35.01
N THR A 75 38.74 -30.78 -35.28
CA THR A 75 39.39 -30.03 -36.37
C THR A 75 40.68 -29.31 -35.98
N ILE A 76 41.04 -29.30 -34.68
CA ILE A 76 42.25 -28.63 -34.15
C ILE A 76 43.55 -29.19 -34.76
N ASN A 77 43.56 -30.45 -35.20
CA ASN A 77 44.74 -31.11 -35.75
C ASN A 77 45.06 -30.73 -37.20
N ASP A 78 44.20 -29.99 -37.91
CA ASP A 78 44.40 -29.74 -39.33
C ASP A 78 45.19 -28.42 -39.58
N PRO A 79 46.35 -28.48 -40.28
CA PRO A 79 47.21 -27.32 -40.53
C PRO A 79 46.49 -26.15 -41.21
N LEU A 80 45.46 -26.42 -42.03
CA LEU A 80 44.69 -25.40 -42.74
C LEU A 80 43.88 -24.52 -41.80
N LEU A 81 43.51 -25.04 -40.63
CA LEU A 81 42.77 -24.36 -39.57
C LEU A 81 43.67 -23.89 -38.43
N THR A 82 44.81 -24.57 -38.23
CA THR A 82 45.82 -24.17 -37.23
C THR A 82 46.47 -22.82 -37.58
N PHE A 83 46.70 -22.51 -38.87
CA PHE A 83 47.37 -21.28 -39.30
C PHE A 83 46.46 -20.03 -39.29
N SER A 84 45.14 -20.19 -39.27
CA SER A 84 44.22 -19.06 -39.53
C SER A 84 43.77 -18.28 -38.29
N VAL A 85 43.41 -18.89 -37.15
CA VAL A 85 42.96 -18.05 -36.02
C VAL A 85 42.91 -18.75 -34.67
N GLY A 86 43.59 -18.17 -33.67
CA GLY A 86 43.36 -18.42 -32.25
C GLY A 86 41.93 -18.12 -31.76
N THR A 87 41.03 -17.67 -32.64
CA THR A 87 39.62 -17.40 -32.35
C THR A 87 38.66 -18.54 -32.74
N THR A 88 39.08 -19.52 -33.56
CA THR A 88 38.20 -20.64 -33.97
C THR A 88 37.67 -21.44 -32.78
N PRO A 89 38.49 -21.76 -31.76
CA PRO A 89 38.02 -22.40 -30.53
C PRO A 89 36.97 -21.60 -29.74
N LEU A 90 36.98 -20.27 -29.86
CA LEU A 90 36.04 -19.38 -29.15
C LEU A 90 34.61 -19.50 -29.67
N LEU A 91 34.41 -19.90 -30.92
CA LEU A 91 33.08 -20.06 -31.51
C LEU A 91 32.23 -21.09 -30.75
N ALA A 92 32.82 -22.18 -30.26
CA ALA A 92 32.12 -23.18 -29.45
C ALA A 92 31.59 -22.58 -28.14
N VAL A 93 32.44 -21.81 -27.44
CA VAL A 93 32.12 -21.23 -26.14
C VAL A 93 31.12 -20.09 -26.28
N SER A 94 31.29 -19.22 -27.28
CA SER A 94 30.33 -18.16 -27.60
C SER A 94 28.96 -18.73 -27.96
N ALA A 95 28.91 -19.79 -28.78
CA ALA A 95 27.67 -20.47 -29.12
C ALA A 95 26.96 -21.05 -27.88
N ALA A 96 27.71 -21.76 -27.04
CA ALA A 96 27.17 -22.36 -25.82
C ALA A 96 26.69 -21.29 -24.82
N ALA A 97 27.43 -20.20 -24.64
CA ALA A 97 27.03 -19.10 -23.76
C ALA A 97 25.78 -18.36 -24.25
N LEU A 98 25.51 -18.36 -25.55
CA LEU A 98 24.40 -17.60 -26.12
C LEU A 98 23.12 -18.43 -26.26
N ILE A 99 23.26 -19.70 -26.63
CA ILE A 99 22.15 -20.61 -26.92
C ILE A 99 21.76 -21.46 -25.69
N ALA A 100 22.75 -21.87 -24.89
CA ALA A 100 22.56 -22.78 -23.76
C ALA A 100 22.69 -22.07 -22.40
N THR A 101 22.82 -22.86 -21.34
CA THR A 101 23.07 -22.36 -19.98
C THR A 101 24.58 -22.18 -19.74
N PRO A 102 24.99 -21.39 -18.73
CA PRO A 102 26.40 -21.20 -18.38
C PRO A 102 27.15 -22.52 -18.14
N LEU A 103 26.45 -23.53 -17.60
CA LEU A 103 27.01 -24.86 -17.37
C LEU A 103 27.48 -25.53 -18.69
N TRP A 104 26.72 -25.36 -19.77
CA TRP A 104 27.10 -25.86 -21.11
C TRP A 104 28.23 -25.06 -21.74
N ALA A 105 28.33 -23.76 -21.44
CA ALA A 105 29.47 -22.94 -21.83
C ALA A 105 30.76 -23.40 -21.14
N VAL A 106 30.69 -23.73 -19.85
CA VAL A 106 31.81 -24.34 -19.10
C VAL A 106 32.18 -25.71 -19.68
N GLY A 107 31.19 -26.58 -19.92
CA GLY A 107 31.42 -27.90 -20.51
C GLY A 107 32.10 -27.81 -21.89
N SER A 108 31.62 -26.93 -22.75
CA SER A 108 32.23 -26.66 -24.07
C SER A 108 33.65 -26.12 -23.92
N THR A 109 33.87 -25.26 -22.92
CA THR A 109 35.19 -24.71 -22.62
C THR A 109 36.19 -25.80 -22.28
N LEU A 110 35.79 -26.73 -21.39
CA LEU A 110 36.63 -27.85 -20.95
C LEU A 110 36.92 -28.86 -22.07
N ILE A 111 35.92 -29.18 -22.90
CA ILE A 111 36.10 -30.11 -24.04
C ILE A 111 37.16 -29.56 -25.00
N VAL A 112 37.03 -28.29 -25.38
CA VAL A 112 37.96 -27.64 -26.31
C VAL A 112 39.33 -27.41 -25.64
N ALA A 113 39.39 -27.06 -24.35
CA ALA A 113 40.65 -26.96 -23.61
C ALA A 113 41.40 -28.30 -23.58
N MET A 114 40.70 -29.41 -23.33
CA MET A 114 41.29 -30.75 -23.35
C MET A 114 41.84 -31.10 -24.73
N ALA A 115 41.11 -30.79 -25.79
CA ALA A 115 41.57 -31.02 -27.16
C ALA A 115 42.83 -30.20 -27.51
N LEU A 116 42.89 -28.95 -27.03
CA LEU A 116 44.09 -28.11 -27.18
C LEU A 116 45.29 -28.66 -26.38
N LEU A 117 45.08 -29.20 -25.18
CA LEU A 117 46.15 -29.84 -24.39
C LEU A 117 46.71 -31.08 -25.10
N VAL A 118 45.84 -31.93 -25.65
CA VAL A 118 46.26 -33.10 -26.43
C VAL A 118 47.05 -32.68 -27.67
N ARG A 119 46.62 -31.61 -28.37
CA ARG A 119 47.35 -31.07 -29.53
C ARG A 119 48.73 -30.53 -29.15
N MET A 120 48.83 -29.81 -28.03
CA MET A 120 50.08 -29.21 -27.55
C MET A 120 51.14 -30.28 -27.18
N ALA A 121 50.71 -31.48 -26.79
CA ALA A 121 51.61 -32.60 -26.51
C ALA A 121 52.07 -33.37 -27.76
N ALA A 122 51.57 -33.02 -28.96
CA ALA A 122 51.92 -33.71 -30.20
C ALA A 122 53.29 -33.25 -30.75
N PRO A 123 54.10 -34.14 -31.35
CA PRO A 123 55.45 -33.81 -31.85
C PRO A 123 55.48 -32.74 -32.94
N ASP A 124 54.43 -32.70 -33.78
CA ASP A 124 54.28 -31.77 -34.91
C ASP A 124 53.35 -30.59 -34.55
N ALA A 125 53.44 -30.11 -33.31
CA ALA A 125 52.60 -29.02 -32.82
C ALA A 125 53.12 -27.65 -33.25
N ASP A 126 52.44 -27.04 -34.23
CA ASP A 126 52.56 -25.61 -34.56
C ASP A 126 51.82 -24.71 -33.56
N PHE A 127 51.44 -25.24 -32.39
CA PHE A 127 50.57 -24.58 -31.42
C PHE A 127 51.38 -24.01 -30.25
N PHE A 128 51.21 -22.72 -29.95
CA PHE A 128 51.97 -22.06 -28.89
C PHE A 128 51.23 -22.10 -27.55
N VAL A 129 51.97 -22.16 -26.44
CA VAL A 129 51.44 -22.00 -25.06
C VAL A 129 50.54 -20.75 -24.96
N ALA A 130 50.88 -19.70 -25.71
CA ALA A 130 50.13 -18.45 -25.76
C ALA A 130 48.67 -18.63 -26.25
N ASP A 131 48.42 -19.49 -27.24
CA ASP A 131 47.08 -19.70 -27.79
C ASP A 131 46.15 -20.39 -26.78
N PHE A 132 46.69 -21.35 -26.01
CA PHE A 132 45.96 -21.99 -24.91
C PHE A 132 45.58 -20.97 -23.82
N VAL A 133 46.52 -20.09 -23.46
CA VAL A 133 46.29 -19.05 -22.45
C VAL A 133 45.26 -18.03 -22.92
N ILE A 134 45.35 -17.58 -24.18
CA ILE A 134 44.38 -16.65 -24.79
C ILE A 134 42.97 -17.28 -24.83
N TYR A 135 42.88 -18.56 -25.18
CA TYR A 135 41.62 -19.29 -25.17
C TYR A 135 40.97 -19.36 -23.79
N LEU A 136 41.74 -19.73 -22.75
CA LEU A 136 41.24 -19.77 -21.37
C LEU A 136 40.82 -18.38 -20.85
N LEU A 137 41.57 -17.34 -21.20
CA LEU A 137 41.25 -15.97 -20.82
C LEU A 137 39.92 -15.49 -21.45
N ASN A 138 39.73 -15.74 -22.74
CA ASN A 138 38.51 -15.31 -23.43
C ASN A 138 37.29 -16.16 -23.03
N SER A 139 37.44 -17.48 -22.92
CA SER A 139 36.35 -18.36 -22.51
C SER A 139 35.88 -18.07 -21.08
N SER A 140 36.80 -17.82 -20.15
CA SER A 140 36.44 -17.40 -18.78
C SER A 140 35.70 -16.06 -18.76
N ALA A 141 36.12 -15.08 -19.58
CA ALA A 141 35.41 -13.81 -19.73
C ALA A 141 33.97 -14.02 -20.27
N ILE A 142 33.79 -14.82 -21.33
CA ILE A 142 32.48 -15.11 -21.92
C ILE A 142 31.55 -15.80 -20.90
N VAL A 143 32.06 -16.82 -20.22
CA VAL A 143 31.29 -17.55 -19.18
C VAL A 143 30.92 -16.61 -18.05
N LEU A 144 31.87 -15.79 -17.56
CA LEU A 144 31.62 -14.84 -16.48
C LEU A 144 30.57 -13.80 -16.88
N THR A 145 30.67 -13.23 -18.08
CA THR A 145 29.66 -12.30 -18.61
C THR A 145 28.29 -12.96 -18.65
N ARG A 146 28.19 -14.23 -19.08
CA ARG A 146 26.90 -14.91 -19.15
C ARG A 146 26.31 -15.20 -17.78
N VAL A 147 27.13 -15.64 -16.81
CA VAL A 147 26.70 -15.86 -15.43
C VAL A 147 26.20 -14.55 -14.81
N VAL A 148 26.94 -13.44 -14.98
CA VAL A 148 26.52 -12.13 -14.47
C VAL A 148 25.22 -11.67 -15.14
N ALA A 149 25.09 -11.83 -16.46
CA ALA A 149 23.88 -11.47 -17.18
C ALA A 149 22.67 -12.27 -16.69
N GLU A 150 22.81 -13.58 -16.49
CA GLU A 150 21.72 -14.44 -16.01
C GLU A 150 21.29 -14.09 -14.58
N THR A 151 22.26 -13.89 -13.69
CA THR A 151 22.00 -13.44 -12.31
C THR A 151 21.31 -12.07 -12.29
N ALA A 152 21.75 -11.12 -13.12
CA ALA A 152 21.13 -9.81 -13.23
C ALA A 152 19.67 -9.91 -13.73
N THR A 153 19.40 -10.75 -14.73
CA THR A 153 18.03 -10.99 -15.21
C THR A 153 17.15 -11.62 -14.14
N GLN A 154 17.65 -12.60 -13.40
CA GLN A 154 16.91 -13.25 -12.31
C GLN A 154 16.59 -12.27 -11.18
N HIS A 155 17.55 -11.42 -10.79
CA HIS A 155 17.30 -10.39 -9.79
C HIS A 155 16.31 -9.34 -10.27
N ALA A 156 16.35 -8.95 -11.54
CA ALA A 156 15.39 -8.01 -12.12
C ALA A 156 13.96 -8.58 -12.11
N GLU A 157 13.78 -9.85 -12.47
CA GLU A 157 12.48 -10.53 -12.43
C GLU A 157 11.96 -10.68 -11.00
N ALA A 158 12.83 -11.06 -10.05
CA ALA A 158 12.47 -11.16 -8.64
C ALA A 158 12.06 -9.79 -8.05
N GLN A 159 12.78 -8.73 -8.39
CA GLN A 159 12.44 -7.36 -7.98
C GLN A 159 11.13 -6.87 -8.60
N ALA A 160 10.89 -7.16 -9.89
CA ALA A 160 9.64 -6.80 -10.55
C ALA A 160 8.44 -7.47 -9.86
N THR A 161 8.53 -8.77 -9.59
CA THR A 161 7.49 -9.55 -8.90
C THR A 161 7.27 -9.04 -7.47
N ALA A 162 8.36 -8.77 -6.73
CA ALA A 162 8.28 -8.22 -5.39
C ALA A 162 7.64 -6.81 -5.37
N ALA A 163 7.95 -5.97 -6.36
CA ALA A 163 7.36 -4.65 -6.50
C ALA A 163 5.86 -4.73 -6.82
N GLU A 164 5.43 -5.68 -7.65
CA GLU A 164 4.01 -5.94 -7.93
C GLU A 164 3.25 -6.38 -6.67
N HIS A 165 3.80 -7.32 -5.90
CA HIS A 165 3.19 -7.74 -4.63
C HIS A 165 3.14 -6.61 -3.60
N ALA A 166 4.21 -5.80 -3.49
CA ALA A 166 4.24 -4.65 -2.60
C ALA A 166 3.18 -3.61 -2.98
N ARG A 167 2.98 -3.35 -4.29
CA ARG A 167 1.93 -2.46 -4.79
C ARG A 167 0.54 -2.99 -4.47
N ALA A 168 0.26 -4.25 -4.76
CA ALA A 168 -1.02 -4.89 -4.46
C ALA A 168 -1.35 -4.83 -2.96
N GLN A 169 -0.36 -5.07 -2.09
CA GLN A 169 -0.55 -4.95 -0.64
C GLN A 169 -0.83 -3.52 -0.20
N SER A 170 -0.15 -2.53 -0.78
CA SER A 170 -0.37 -1.11 -0.47
C SER A 170 -1.77 -0.64 -0.90
N GLU A 171 -2.30 -1.14 -2.01
CA GLU A 171 -3.66 -0.83 -2.48
C GLU A 171 -4.72 -1.39 -1.55
N ILE A 172 -4.56 -2.65 -1.09
CA ILE A 172 -5.47 -3.26 -0.11
C ILE A 172 -5.46 -2.46 1.21
N GLN A 173 -4.26 -2.09 1.69
CA GLN A 173 -4.13 -1.33 2.93
C GLN A 173 -4.73 0.08 2.81
N ALA A 174 -4.56 0.74 1.66
CA ALA A 174 -5.17 2.05 1.40
C ALA A 174 -6.71 1.96 1.37
N ALA A 175 -7.27 0.89 0.79
CA ALA A 175 -8.71 0.65 0.77
C ALA A 175 -9.26 0.39 2.19
N GLU A 176 -8.56 -0.42 3.00
CA GLU A 176 -8.95 -0.68 4.40
C GLU A 176 -8.95 0.60 5.24
N LEU A 177 -7.90 1.42 5.12
CA LEU A 177 -7.81 2.70 5.84
C LEU A 177 -8.91 3.67 5.43
N ALA A 178 -9.23 3.74 4.13
CA ALA A 178 -10.32 4.58 3.62
C ALA A 178 -11.70 4.11 4.13
N GLN A 179 -11.92 2.80 4.23
CA GLN A 179 -13.14 2.26 4.82
C GLN A 179 -13.24 2.61 6.32
N ARG A 180 -12.13 2.44 7.05
CA ARG A 180 -12.09 2.71 8.49
C ARG A 180 -12.27 4.18 8.81
N SER A 181 -11.73 5.08 7.99
CA SER A 181 -11.94 6.52 8.17
C SER A 181 -13.40 6.90 7.91
N ALA A 182 -14.04 6.35 6.88
CA ALA A 182 -15.46 6.58 6.60
C ALA A 182 -16.38 6.07 7.72
N GLU A 183 -16.07 4.90 8.30
CA GLU A 183 -16.81 4.36 9.45
C GLU A 183 -16.68 5.26 10.68
N LEU A 184 -15.45 5.67 11.03
CA LEU A 184 -15.20 6.58 12.15
C LEU A 184 -15.87 7.94 11.96
N GLN A 185 -15.95 8.43 10.72
CA GLN A 185 -16.62 9.67 10.41
C GLN A 185 -18.13 9.55 10.63
N THR A 186 -18.73 8.44 10.19
CA THR A 186 -20.15 8.12 10.45
C THR A 186 -20.43 8.00 11.95
N GLN A 187 -19.54 7.35 12.71
CA GLN A 187 -19.67 7.24 14.17
C GLN A 187 -19.60 8.61 14.86
N ASN A 188 -18.67 9.48 14.45
CA ASN A 188 -18.57 10.84 14.96
C ASN A 188 -19.82 11.67 14.65
N GLU A 189 -20.35 11.56 13.43
CA GLU A 189 -21.60 12.23 13.05
C GLU A 189 -22.78 11.76 13.90
N GLN A 190 -22.91 10.44 14.13
CA GLN A 190 -23.91 9.91 15.06
C GLN A 190 -23.71 10.41 16.49
N GLN A 191 -22.48 10.47 16.98
CA GLN A 191 -22.19 10.99 18.32
C GLN A 191 -22.57 12.47 18.42
N ALA A 192 -22.28 13.27 17.39
CA ALA A 192 -22.67 14.67 17.33
C ALA A 192 -24.20 14.83 17.34
N GLN A 193 -24.92 14.01 16.58
CA GLN A 193 -26.40 13.99 16.59
C GLN A 193 -26.97 13.61 17.95
N LEU A 194 -26.40 12.60 18.62
CA LEU A 194 -26.82 12.20 19.97
C LEU A 194 -26.59 13.33 20.98
N LEU A 195 -25.45 14.02 20.90
CA LEU A 195 -25.16 15.17 21.76
C LEU A 195 -26.12 16.33 21.51
N ASP A 196 -26.48 16.60 20.24
CA ASP A 196 -27.46 17.62 19.88
C ASP A 196 -28.88 17.29 20.38
N LEU A 197 -29.29 16.01 20.26
CA LEU A 197 -30.55 15.54 20.79
C LEU A 197 -30.60 15.68 22.32
N VAL A 198 -29.53 15.29 23.02
CA VAL A 198 -29.41 15.50 24.47
C VAL A 198 -29.53 16.98 24.81
N ALA A 199 -28.82 17.87 24.09
CA ALA A 199 -28.88 19.31 24.33
C ALA A 199 -30.28 19.93 24.09
N THR A 200 -31.07 19.33 23.19
CA THR A 200 -32.46 19.73 22.90
C THR A 200 -33.44 19.23 23.96
N LEU A 201 -33.17 18.07 24.56
CA LEU A 201 -33.99 17.48 25.63
C LEU A 201 -33.73 18.10 27.01
N GLU A 202 -32.66 18.87 27.17
CA GLU A 202 -32.33 19.54 28.42
C GLU A 202 -33.08 20.88 28.55
N THR A 203 -34.11 20.86 29.40
CA THR A 203 -34.96 21.97 29.92
C THR A 203 -36.06 22.50 28.99
N PRO A 204 -37.14 21.73 28.75
CA PRO A 204 -38.35 22.32 28.20
C PRO A 204 -39.04 23.12 29.32
N ALA A 205 -39.14 24.44 29.14
CA ALA A 205 -40.12 25.22 29.87
C ALA A 205 -41.52 24.82 29.34
N VAL A 206 -42.35 24.25 30.22
CA VAL A 206 -43.63 23.63 29.87
C VAL A 206 -44.77 24.59 30.17
N ASP A 207 -45.68 24.80 29.22
CA ASP A 207 -46.87 25.61 29.45
C ASP A 207 -47.82 24.91 30.43
N MET A 208 -48.16 25.56 31.55
CA MET A 208 -49.07 25.01 32.56
C MET A 208 -50.50 25.52 32.40
N ALA A 209 -50.65 26.76 31.94
CA ALA A 209 -51.93 27.43 31.70
C ALA A 209 -51.70 28.63 30.76
N ASP A 210 -52.79 29.29 30.35
CA ASP A 210 -52.69 30.47 29.48
C ASP A 210 -51.90 31.61 30.15
N GLY A 211 -50.73 31.91 29.57
CA GLY A 211 -49.77 32.88 30.07
C GLY A 211 -48.94 32.42 31.28
N VAL A 212 -48.92 31.12 31.63
CA VAL A 212 -48.14 30.56 32.75
C VAL A 212 -47.17 29.48 32.27
N LEU A 213 -45.88 29.70 32.51
CA LEU A 213 -44.78 28.82 32.08
C LEU A 213 -44.11 28.18 33.30
N LEU A 214 -43.90 26.86 33.28
CA LEU A 214 -43.13 26.13 34.29
C LEU A 214 -41.73 25.83 33.78
N ALA A 215 -40.71 26.28 34.51
CA ALA A 215 -39.32 26.00 34.22
C ALA A 215 -38.70 25.15 35.35
N PRO A 216 -38.66 23.82 35.22
CA PRO A 216 -38.05 22.95 36.22
C PRO A 216 -36.53 22.90 36.06
N ILE A 217 -35.81 23.04 37.17
CA ILE A 217 -34.35 22.82 37.24
C ILE A 217 -34.10 21.39 37.72
N VAL A 218 -33.56 20.54 36.85
CA VAL A 218 -33.30 19.12 37.14
C VAL A 218 -31.81 18.81 37.11
N GLY A 219 -31.32 18.14 38.16
CA GLY A 219 -29.95 17.64 38.25
C GLY A 219 -28.96 18.65 38.82
N HIS A 220 -27.66 18.41 38.59
CA HIS A 220 -26.60 19.32 39.04
C HIS A 220 -26.62 20.60 38.19
N LEU A 221 -26.91 21.73 38.84
CA LEU A 221 -26.87 23.04 38.22
C LEU A 221 -25.46 23.62 38.37
N ASP A 222 -24.78 23.83 37.24
CA ASP A 222 -23.51 24.57 37.18
C ASP A 222 -23.74 25.97 36.57
N THR A 223 -22.72 26.84 36.64
CA THR A 223 -22.80 28.23 36.14
C THR A 223 -23.13 28.32 34.65
N ARG A 224 -22.65 27.37 33.83
CA ARG A 224 -22.88 27.34 32.38
C ARG A 224 -24.34 27.00 32.08
N ARG A 225 -24.86 25.96 32.73
CA ARG A 225 -26.26 25.51 32.59
C ARG A 225 -27.22 26.56 33.11
N ALA A 226 -26.90 27.22 34.23
CA ALA A 226 -27.72 28.30 34.75
C ALA A 226 -27.82 29.48 33.76
N SER A 227 -26.71 29.86 33.12
CA SER A 227 -26.70 30.92 32.10
C SER A 227 -27.51 30.55 30.85
N GLN A 228 -27.42 29.29 30.40
CA GLN A 228 -28.22 28.77 29.28
C GLN A 228 -29.72 28.74 29.61
N LEU A 229 -30.06 28.35 30.84
CA LEU A 229 -31.43 28.36 31.34
C LEU A 229 -31.99 29.78 31.36
N THR A 230 -31.24 30.77 31.88
CA THR A 230 -31.66 32.18 31.84
C THR A 230 -31.94 32.65 30.42
N ALA A 231 -31.01 32.40 29.48
CA ALA A 231 -31.15 32.85 28.10
C ALA A 231 -32.40 32.26 27.42
N ARG A 232 -32.65 30.95 27.61
CA ARG A 232 -33.83 30.27 27.06
C ARG A 232 -35.12 30.76 27.69
N LEU A 233 -35.17 30.92 29.01
CA LEU A 233 -36.34 31.46 29.72
C LEU A 233 -36.72 32.86 29.23
N LEU A 234 -35.75 33.74 29.04
CA LEU A 234 -36.02 35.09 28.51
C LEU A 234 -36.58 35.04 27.08
N GLN A 235 -36.07 34.13 26.25
CA GLN A 235 -36.57 33.91 24.90
C GLN A 235 -38.03 33.39 24.94
N ASP A 236 -38.29 32.34 25.71
CA ASP A 236 -39.63 31.74 25.85
C ASP A 236 -40.65 32.75 26.40
N VAL A 237 -40.29 33.53 27.42
CA VAL A 237 -41.16 34.58 28.00
C VAL A 237 -41.52 35.63 26.95
N SER A 238 -40.54 36.08 26.17
CA SER A 238 -40.73 37.08 25.11
C SER A 238 -41.60 36.56 23.97
N GLU A 239 -41.30 35.36 23.45
CA GLU A 239 -42.01 34.76 22.31
C GLU A 239 -43.45 34.39 22.67
N ARG A 240 -43.67 33.80 23.85
CA ARG A 240 -44.98 33.30 24.29
C ARG A 240 -45.82 34.35 25.02
N ARG A 241 -45.28 35.54 25.27
CA ARG A 241 -45.91 36.61 26.07
C ARG A 241 -46.37 36.11 27.44
N THR A 242 -45.49 35.35 28.07
CA THR A 242 -45.72 34.76 29.39
C THR A 242 -45.89 35.86 30.43
N ARG A 243 -46.88 35.70 31.32
CA ARG A 243 -47.18 36.65 32.39
C ARG A 243 -46.64 36.18 33.73
N LEU A 244 -46.60 34.86 33.92
CA LEU A 244 -46.04 34.22 35.10
C LEU A 244 -45.08 33.09 34.71
N VAL A 245 -43.89 33.11 35.28
CA VAL A 245 -42.96 31.98 35.29
C VAL A 245 -42.97 31.33 36.67
N ILE A 246 -43.19 30.03 36.71
CA ILE A 246 -42.98 29.18 37.88
C ILE A 246 -41.60 28.54 37.73
N LEU A 247 -40.64 28.97 38.54
CA LEU A 247 -39.28 28.43 38.54
C LEU A 247 -39.16 27.36 39.63
N ASP A 248 -39.16 26.09 39.22
CA ASP A 248 -39.16 24.97 40.18
C ASP A 248 -37.75 24.45 40.43
N ILE A 249 -37.26 24.59 41.66
CA ILE A 249 -35.91 24.19 42.05
C ILE A 249 -35.86 22.93 42.92
N ALA A 250 -36.94 22.15 42.95
CA ALA A 250 -37.03 20.91 43.72
C ALA A 250 -35.92 19.88 43.39
N GLY A 251 -35.38 19.91 42.17
CA GLY A 251 -34.30 19.04 41.72
C GLY A 251 -32.87 19.51 42.07
N VAL A 252 -32.72 20.66 42.74
CA VAL A 252 -31.43 21.26 43.07
C VAL A 252 -31.01 20.85 44.49
N ASN A 253 -30.09 19.89 44.56
CA ASN A 253 -29.64 19.32 45.85
C ASN A 253 -28.60 20.17 46.57
N ASN A 254 -27.71 20.85 45.83
CA ASN A 254 -26.63 21.67 46.36
C ASN A 254 -26.69 23.06 45.73
N VAL A 255 -26.83 24.09 46.56
CA VAL A 255 -26.78 25.50 46.13
C VAL A 255 -25.50 26.10 46.67
N ASP A 256 -24.70 26.71 45.79
CA ASP A 256 -23.58 27.55 46.14
C ASP A 256 -23.89 29.02 45.79
N THR A 257 -22.94 29.91 46.07
CA THR A 257 -23.09 31.35 45.78
C THR A 257 -23.34 31.63 44.30
N ALA A 258 -22.68 30.90 43.39
CA ALA A 258 -22.80 31.12 41.96
C ALA A 258 -24.18 30.72 41.43
N VAL A 259 -24.68 29.56 41.87
CA VAL A 259 -26.03 29.08 41.55
C VAL A 259 -27.10 30.00 42.12
N ALA A 260 -26.98 30.42 43.38
CA ALA A 260 -27.94 31.33 43.99
C ALA A 260 -28.02 32.68 43.25
N GLN A 261 -26.86 33.23 42.88
CA GLN A 261 -26.79 34.46 42.06
C GLN A 261 -27.40 34.26 40.67
N ALA A 262 -27.19 33.10 40.03
CA ALA A 262 -27.76 32.83 38.72
C ALA A 262 -29.30 32.75 38.76
N ILE A 263 -29.86 32.15 39.82
CA ILE A 263 -31.32 32.11 40.05
C ILE A 263 -31.87 33.52 40.22
N LEU A 264 -31.24 34.33 41.09
CA LEU A 264 -31.63 35.73 41.31
C LEU A 264 -31.57 36.55 40.01
N HIS A 265 -30.48 36.43 39.27
CA HIS A 265 -30.30 37.14 38.01
C HIS A 265 -31.36 36.72 36.98
N THR A 266 -31.72 35.44 36.94
CA THR A 266 -32.82 34.95 36.10
C THR A 266 -34.15 35.58 36.48
N VAL A 267 -34.49 35.58 37.77
CA VAL A 267 -35.73 36.20 38.28
C VAL A 267 -35.78 37.68 37.90
N GLN A 268 -34.71 38.43 38.15
CA GLN A 268 -34.62 39.85 37.82
C GLN A 268 -34.75 40.11 36.32
N ALA A 269 -34.05 39.33 35.49
CA ALA A 269 -34.10 39.49 34.04
C ALA A 269 -35.50 39.20 33.47
N VAL A 270 -36.20 38.19 33.98
CA VAL A 270 -37.58 37.88 33.58
C VAL A 270 -38.53 39.00 34.04
N HIS A 271 -38.31 39.55 35.24
CA HIS A 271 -39.11 40.67 35.74
C HIS A 271 -38.96 41.94 34.89
N LEU A 272 -37.77 42.19 34.33
CA LEU A 272 -37.55 43.29 33.39
C LEU A 272 -38.35 43.15 32.07
N LEU A 273 -38.75 41.93 31.72
CA LEU A 273 -39.65 41.67 30.59
C LEU A 273 -41.14 41.88 30.95
N GLY A 274 -41.45 42.29 32.19
CA GLY A 274 -42.80 42.49 32.69
C GLY A 274 -43.53 41.18 33.05
N CYS A 275 -42.78 40.12 33.33
CA CYS A 275 -43.31 38.82 33.75
C CYS A 275 -43.05 38.60 35.25
N ASP A 276 -44.08 38.17 35.97
CA ASP A 276 -43.95 37.76 37.36
C ASP A 276 -43.23 36.42 37.46
N VAL A 277 -42.52 36.20 38.57
CA VAL A 277 -41.82 34.94 38.83
C VAL A 277 -42.16 34.43 40.22
N ILE A 278 -42.60 33.18 40.30
CA ILE A 278 -42.79 32.46 41.57
C ILE A 278 -41.76 31.33 41.64
N VAL A 279 -40.96 31.30 42.70
CA VAL A 279 -39.99 30.21 42.93
C VAL A 279 -40.62 29.11 43.77
N THR A 280 -40.52 27.86 43.32
CA THR A 280 -41.08 26.69 44.02
C THR A 280 -40.03 25.63 44.31
N GLY A 281 -40.36 24.69 45.20
CA GLY A 281 -39.48 23.55 45.47
C GLY A 281 -38.25 23.87 46.33
N ILE A 282 -38.26 25.01 47.05
CA ILE A 282 -37.17 25.37 47.98
C ILE A 282 -37.16 24.38 49.15
N SER A 283 -36.13 23.54 49.23
CA SER A 283 -35.92 22.61 50.36
C SER A 283 -35.37 23.33 51.60
N ALA A 284 -35.52 22.73 52.78
CA ALA A 284 -34.99 23.28 54.03
C ALA A 284 -33.46 23.49 53.98
N ALA A 285 -32.74 22.58 53.32
CA ALA A 285 -31.30 22.71 53.13
C ALA A 285 -30.96 23.91 52.23
N VAL A 286 -31.69 24.09 51.13
CA VAL A 286 -31.49 25.23 50.21
C VAL A 286 -31.83 26.56 50.88
N ALA A 287 -32.92 26.64 51.63
CA ALA A 287 -33.30 27.84 52.38
C ALA A 287 -32.23 28.21 53.43
N THR A 288 -31.68 27.22 54.13
CA THR A 288 -30.60 27.43 55.11
C THR A 288 -29.34 27.97 54.43
N THR A 289 -28.97 27.40 53.29
CA THR A 289 -27.80 27.86 52.55
C THR A 289 -27.99 29.26 51.97
N MET A 290 -29.15 29.56 51.36
CA MET A 290 -29.45 30.89 50.82
C MET A 290 -29.42 31.97 51.91
N THR A 291 -29.99 31.70 53.09
CA THR A 291 -29.93 32.62 54.23
C THR A 291 -28.51 32.79 54.77
N HIS A 292 -27.73 31.71 54.84
CA HIS A 292 -26.32 31.79 55.27
C HIS A 292 -25.44 32.58 54.28
N LEU A 293 -25.71 32.47 52.98
CA LEU A 293 -25.03 33.21 51.93
C LEU A 293 -25.45 34.69 51.84
N GLY A 294 -26.44 35.12 52.64
CA GLY A 294 -26.95 36.50 52.62
C GLY A 294 -27.74 36.84 51.36
N ILE A 295 -28.34 35.84 50.71
CA ILE A 295 -29.17 36.02 49.52
C ILE A 295 -30.50 36.63 49.96
N ASP A 296 -30.77 37.84 49.49
CA ASP A 296 -32.02 38.54 49.75
C ASP A 296 -33.09 38.14 48.74
N LEU A 297 -34.14 37.48 49.23
CA LEU A 297 -35.34 37.12 48.46
C LEU A 297 -36.52 38.05 48.79
N SER A 298 -36.30 39.14 49.53
CA SER A 298 -37.36 40.10 49.87
C SER A 298 -37.85 40.81 48.60
N GLY A 299 -38.97 40.33 48.07
CA GLY A 299 -39.53 40.77 46.78
C GLY A 299 -39.72 39.64 45.77
N ILE A 300 -39.26 38.42 46.07
CA ILE A 300 -39.52 37.23 45.24
C ILE A 300 -40.61 36.40 45.89
N THR A 301 -41.70 36.16 45.16
CA THR A 301 -42.79 35.31 45.61
C THR A 301 -42.33 33.86 45.62
N THR A 302 -42.65 33.13 46.70
CA THR A 302 -42.32 31.71 46.84
C THR A 302 -43.56 30.90 47.14
N ALA A 303 -43.61 29.66 46.64
CA ALA A 303 -44.66 28.70 46.95
C ALA A 303 -44.05 27.30 47.16
N ARG A 304 -44.77 26.39 47.83
CA ARG A 304 -44.23 25.06 48.11
C ARG A 304 -44.11 24.21 46.85
N THR A 305 -45.12 24.26 45.99
CA THR A 305 -45.18 23.45 44.77
C THR A 305 -45.67 24.27 43.56
N PRO A 306 -45.37 23.83 42.33
CA PRO A 306 -45.90 24.47 41.13
C PRO A 306 -47.43 24.59 41.11
N GLN A 307 -48.15 23.61 41.66
CA GLN A 307 -49.61 23.63 41.74
C GLN A 307 -50.12 24.73 42.68
N GLU A 308 -49.43 24.98 43.79
CA GLU A 308 -49.76 26.08 44.70
C GLU A 308 -49.51 27.43 44.04
N ALA A 309 -48.36 27.60 43.36
CA ALA A 309 -48.04 28.81 42.61
C ALA A 309 -49.09 29.12 41.53
N LEU A 310 -49.49 28.11 40.76
CA LEU A 310 -50.56 28.26 39.76
C LEU A 310 -51.90 28.64 40.41
N GLY A 311 -52.22 28.04 41.57
CA GLY A 311 -53.43 28.37 42.32
C GLY A 311 -53.45 29.82 42.82
N GLN A 312 -52.31 30.37 43.24
CA GLN A 312 -52.17 31.77 43.67
C GLN A 312 -52.43 32.74 42.51
N GLU A 313 -51.91 32.46 41.32
CA GLU A 313 -52.14 33.26 40.11
C GLU A 313 -53.58 33.22 39.61
N ILE A 314 -54.25 32.07 39.71
CA ILE A 314 -55.67 31.97 39.36
C ILE A 314 -56.54 32.71 40.40
N GLY A 315 -56.13 32.69 41.68
CA GLY A 315 -56.82 33.36 42.77
C GLY A 315 -56.71 34.89 42.73
N SER A 316 -55.59 35.44 42.27
CA SER A 316 -55.36 36.89 42.13
C SER A 316 -56.15 37.54 40.99
N ARG A 317 -56.73 36.74 40.08
CA ARG A 317 -57.53 37.19 38.92
C ARG A 317 -59.04 37.36 39.21
N LYS A 318 -59.51 37.05 40.41
CA LYS A 318 -60.90 37.27 40.84
C LYS A 318 -61.06 38.54 41.64
#